data_AF-A0A4P5QQ78-F1
#
_entry.id   AF-A0A4P5QQ78-F1
#
_cell.length_a   1.000
_cell.length_b   1.000
_cell.length_c   1.000
_cell.angle_alpha   90.00
_cell.angle_beta   90.00
_cell.angle_gamma   90.00
#
_symmetry.space_group_name_H-M   'P 1'
#
loop_
_entity.id
_entity.type
_entity.pdbx_description
1 polymer ?
#
loop_
_entity_poly.entity_id
_entity_poly.type
_entity_poly.pdbx_seq_one_letter_code
_entity_poly.pdbx_strand_id
1 'polypeptide(L)'
;MCLLVFAAAGGARAADEPAETLTKLTVERARELAAIKGDLQLKVASLSSEAAAELAKLDGRLFLNGLKELPLDVARALVPFKNHMSLGGLTSLPEELAAVLGSRAIGNTHLNGLRTVDPASASKFDSHRGSLYFDGVKSMSDETAAAFESYRGSSLVLTNLTDISDKGVISLARHKGDVLVLGITTLSPEAAAVLGQRKGKIKLRSLTSLSDEAAKNLVQHDADLTLTGITEISAEAAELLRSKKKVDLPKKFHPAAASKGTN
;
A
#
# COMPACT_ATOMS: atom_id res chain seq x y z
N MET A 1 -9.02 -19.13 20.97
CA MET A 1 -8.95 -17.65 21.07
C MET A 1 -9.36 -17.07 19.72
N CYS A 2 -10.58 -16.52 19.74
CA CYS A 2 -11.55 -16.02 18.76
C CYS A 2 -11.17 -15.71 17.29
N LEU A 3 -11.97 -16.31 16.40
CA LEU A 3 -12.42 -15.76 15.12
C LEU A 3 -13.12 -14.41 15.37
N LEU A 4 -12.53 -13.29 14.94
CA LEU A 4 -13.13 -11.96 15.09
C LEU A 4 -13.81 -11.59 13.77
N VAL A 5 -15.13 -11.69 13.75
CA VAL A 5 -15.99 -11.12 12.70
C VAL A 5 -16.34 -9.70 13.15
N PHE A 6 -15.85 -8.68 12.45
CA PHE A 6 -16.29 -7.30 12.70
C PHE A 6 -17.54 -7.03 11.87
N ALA A 7 -18.71 -7.43 12.38
CA ALA A 7 -19.98 -7.01 11.83
C ALA A 7 -20.30 -5.60 12.32
N ALA A 8 -20.45 -4.64 11.40
CA ALA A 8 -21.09 -3.38 11.70
C ALA A 8 -22.57 -3.64 12.01
N ALA A 9 -22.89 -3.61 13.30
CA ALA A 9 -24.22 -3.57 13.92
C ALA A 9 -25.26 -4.62 13.45
N GLY A 10 -25.54 -5.61 14.32
CA GLY A 10 -26.81 -6.35 14.30
C GLY A 10 -26.68 -7.87 14.38
N GLY A 11 -26.54 -8.36 15.62
CA GLY A 11 -26.86 -9.70 16.14
C GLY A 11 -27.00 -10.91 15.20
N ALA A 12 -26.03 -11.84 15.30
CA ALA A 12 -26.30 -13.26 15.55
C ALA A 12 -25.07 -13.91 16.19
N ARG A 13 -25.24 -14.46 17.40
CA ARG A 13 -24.21 -15.14 18.19
C ARG A 13 -24.07 -16.56 17.65
N ALA A 14 -23.03 -16.83 16.87
CA ALA A 14 -22.66 -18.20 16.52
C ALA A 14 -21.93 -18.86 17.70
N ALA A 15 -22.31 -20.10 17.99
CA ALA A 15 -21.95 -20.88 19.17
C ALA A 15 -20.42 -21.07 19.36
N ASP A 16 -20.03 -21.19 20.62
CA ASP A 16 -18.66 -21.54 21.05
C ASP A 16 -18.31 -22.96 20.56
N GLU A 17 -17.40 -23.07 19.59
CA GLU A 17 -16.68 -24.31 19.31
C GLU A 17 -15.30 -24.30 19.99
N PRO A 18 -14.85 -25.45 20.53
CA PRO A 18 -13.61 -25.53 21.30
C PRO A 18 -12.40 -25.17 20.43
N ALA A 19 -11.47 -24.46 21.06
CA ALA A 19 -10.26 -23.91 20.46
C ALA A 19 -9.19 -24.97 20.15
N GLU A 20 -9.56 -26.06 19.47
CA GLU A 20 -8.59 -26.75 18.64
C GLU A 20 -8.19 -25.77 17.53
N THR A 21 -6.91 -25.48 17.43
CA THR A 21 -6.31 -24.70 16.35
C THR A 21 -6.89 -25.15 15.00
N LEU A 22 -7.81 -24.36 14.43
CA LEU A 22 -8.28 -24.50 13.05
C LEU A 22 -7.09 -24.28 12.11
N THR A 23 -6.26 -25.31 11.97
CA THR A 23 -5.13 -25.36 11.04
C THR A 23 -5.61 -25.28 9.59
N LYS A 24 -6.87 -25.68 9.34
CA LYS A 24 -7.58 -25.62 8.06
C LYS A 24 -9.01 -25.11 8.26
N LEU A 25 -9.46 -24.23 7.36
CA LEU A 25 -10.85 -23.79 7.27
C LEU A 25 -11.63 -24.74 6.36
N THR A 26 -12.78 -25.24 6.80
CA THR A 26 -13.66 -26.07 5.96
C THR A 26 -14.40 -25.21 4.93
N VAL A 27 -14.83 -25.82 3.82
CA VAL A 27 -15.54 -25.12 2.73
C VAL A 27 -16.90 -24.58 3.20
N GLU A 28 -17.64 -25.37 3.98
CA GLU A 28 -18.93 -24.96 4.54
C GLU A 28 -18.76 -23.73 5.43
N ARG A 29 -17.75 -23.75 6.30
CA ARG A 29 -17.47 -22.61 7.17
C ARG A 29 -17.02 -21.39 6.39
N ALA A 30 -16.20 -21.56 5.35
CA ALA A 30 -15.81 -20.48 4.46
C ALA A 30 -17.01 -19.83 3.77
N ARG A 31 -17.98 -20.65 3.32
CA ARG A 31 -19.23 -20.17 2.71
C ARG A 31 -20.09 -19.37 3.68
N GLU A 32 -20.27 -19.86 4.90
CA GLU A 32 -21.01 -19.12 5.94
C GLU A 32 -20.36 -17.78 6.23
N LEU A 33 -19.03 -17.74 6.33
CA LEU A 33 -18.29 -16.51 6.61
C LEU A 33 -18.34 -15.53 5.43
N ALA A 34 -18.30 -16.01 4.19
CA ALA A 34 -18.41 -15.17 3.01
C ALA A 34 -19.80 -14.55 2.83
N ALA A 35 -20.85 -15.14 3.42
CA ALA A 35 -22.20 -14.59 3.41
C ALA A 35 -22.40 -13.41 4.36
N ILE A 36 -21.45 -13.18 5.28
CA ILE A 36 -21.48 -12.06 6.23
C ILE A 36 -21.02 -10.79 5.52
N LYS A 37 -21.72 -9.67 5.74
CA LYS A 37 -21.26 -8.34 5.29
C LYS A 37 -20.20 -7.80 6.24
N GLY A 38 -19.15 -7.20 5.67
CA GLY A 38 -18.11 -6.54 6.43
C GLY A 38 -16.81 -7.32 6.49
N ASP A 39 -15.95 -6.92 7.41
CA ASP A 39 -14.55 -7.34 7.40
C ASP A 39 -14.35 -8.69 8.08
N LEU A 40 -13.56 -9.54 7.44
CA LEU A 40 -13.25 -10.87 7.91
C LEU A 40 -11.76 -11.02 8.17
N GLN A 41 -11.41 -11.28 9.43
CA GLN A 41 -10.04 -11.59 9.83
C GLN A 41 -9.89 -13.07 10.21
N LEU A 42 -9.06 -13.78 9.46
CA LEU A 42 -8.77 -15.19 9.66
C LEU A 42 -7.32 -15.39 10.08
N LYS A 43 -7.13 -16.15 11.16
CA LYS A 43 -5.80 -16.58 11.64
C LYS A 43 -5.58 -18.06 11.31
N VAL A 44 -5.74 -18.41 10.04
CA VAL A 44 -5.52 -19.76 9.52
C VAL A 44 -4.09 -19.90 9.02
N ALA A 45 -3.48 -21.06 9.22
CA ALA A 45 -2.14 -21.38 8.72
C ALA A 45 -2.18 -21.93 7.28
N SER A 46 -3.31 -22.53 6.88
CA SER A 46 -3.53 -23.05 5.53
C SER A 46 -5.00 -22.92 5.13
N LEU A 47 -5.25 -22.94 3.83
CA LEU A 47 -6.56 -22.79 3.21
C LEU A 47 -6.64 -23.72 1.99
N SER A 48 -7.77 -24.40 1.76
CA SER A 48 -7.98 -25.13 0.51
C SER A 48 -8.43 -24.18 -0.61
N SER A 49 -8.26 -24.58 -1.86
CA SER A 49 -8.68 -23.75 -3.00
C SER A 49 -10.22 -23.57 -3.03
N GLU A 50 -10.99 -24.55 -2.59
CA GLU A 50 -12.45 -24.49 -2.50
C GLU A 50 -12.90 -23.50 -1.41
N ALA A 51 -12.27 -23.56 -0.23
CA ALA A 51 -12.54 -22.60 0.84
C ALA A 51 -12.15 -21.17 0.43
N ALA A 52 -11.02 -21.01 -0.26
CA ALA A 52 -10.61 -19.73 -0.84
C ALA A 52 -11.62 -19.19 -1.86
N ALA A 53 -12.18 -20.05 -2.72
CA ALA A 53 -13.18 -19.67 -3.70
C ALA A 53 -14.49 -19.19 -3.04
N GLU A 54 -14.87 -19.76 -1.90
CA GLU A 54 -16.00 -19.26 -1.11
C GLU A 54 -15.67 -17.89 -0.50
N LEU A 55 -14.49 -17.73 0.13
CA LEU A 55 -14.06 -16.46 0.71
C LEU A 55 -13.92 -15.33 -0.33
N ALA A 56 -13.58 -15.65 -1.59
CA ALA A 56 -13.48 -14.68 -2.68
C ALA A 56 -14.81 -13.98 -3.00
N LYS A 57 -15.94 -14.52 -2.51
CA LYS A 57 -17.28 -13.92 -2.66
C LYS A 57 -17.60 -12.87 -1.59
N LEU A 58 -16.75 -12.72 -0.57
CA LEU A 58 -16.98 -11.82 0.56
C LEU A 58 -17.15 -10.35 0.09
N ASP A 59 -18.22 -9.73 0.57
CA ASP A 59 -18.47 -8.30 0.43
C ASP A 59 -17.91 -7.52 1.64
N GLY A 60 -16.59 -7.33 1.62
CA GLY A 60 -15.83 -6.67 2.68
C GLY A 60 -14.33 -6.88 2.52
N ARG A 61 -13.54 -6.51 3.55
CA ARG A 61 -12.08 -6.70 3.54
C ARG A 61 -11.73 -8.09 4.09
N LEU A 62 -10.77 -8.76 3.45
CA LEU A 62 -10.34 -10.10 3.82
C LEU A 62 -8.90 -10.07 4.34
N PHE A 63 -8.70 -10.46 5.60
CA PHE A 63 -7.38 -10.51 6.23
C PHE A 63 -6.96 -11.97 6.45
N LEU A 64 -5.99 -12.43 5.65
CA LEU A 64 -5.40 -13.77 5.70
C LEU A 64 -3.97 -13.73 6.25
N ASN A 65 -3.72 -12.87 7.25
CA ASN A 65 -2.39 -12.60 7.78
C ASN A 65 -1.74 -13.78 8.53
N GLY A 66 -2.50 -14.87 8.76
CA GLY A 66 -1.97 -16.13 9.27
C GLY A 66 -1.21 -16.96 8.23
N LEU A 67 -1.48 -16.78 6.94
CA LEU A 67 -0.85 -17.54 5.85
C LEU A 67 0.61 -17.09 5.66
N LYS A 68 1.55 -18.02 5.86
CA LYS A 68 2.99 -17.78 5.60
C LYS A 68 3.39 -18.09 4.18
N GLU A 69 2.66 -18.99 3.55
CA GLU A 69 2.78 -19.37 2.15
C GLU A 69 1.38 -19.35 1.52
N LEU A 70 1.31 -19.11 0.21
CA LEU A 70 0.06 -19.13 -0.54
C LEU A 70 0.25 -20.05 -1.76
N PRO A 71 -0.21 -21.31 -1.68
CA PRO A 71 -0.20 -22.22 -2.81
C PRO A 71 -0.92 -21.62 -4.04
N LEU A 72 -0.46 -21.95 -5.25
CA LEU A 72 -0.94 -21.32 -6.48
C LEU A 72 -2.42 -21.61 -6.77
N ASP A 73 -2.92 -22.78 -6.41
CA ASP A 73 -4.34 -23.14 -6.53
C ASP A 73 -5.22 -22.29 -5.60
N VAL A 74 -4.77 -22.04 -4.37
CA VAL A 74 -5.42 -21.14 -3.42
C VAL A 74 -5.36 -19.69 -3.92
N ALA A 75 -4.20 -19.24 -4.42
CA ALA A 75 -4.06 -17.90 -5.00
C ALA A 75 -5.01 -17.69 -6.18
N ARG A 76 -5.13 -18.69 -7.07
CA ARG A 76 -6.03 -18.65 -8.23
C ARG A 76 -7.49 -18.59 -7.81
N ALA A 77 -7.87 -19.33 -6.77
CA ALA A 77 -9.22 -19.28 -6.23
C ALA A 77 -9.59 -17.92 -5.61
N LEU A 78 -8.60 -17.12 -5.18
CA LEU A 78 -8.79 -15.77 -4.66
C LEU A 78 -8.83 -14.68 -5.75
N VAL A 79 -8.47 -14.98 -7.00
CA VAL A 79 -8.47 -14.01 -8.12
C VAL A 79 -9.79 -13.24 -8.29
N PRO A 80 -10.98 -13.84 -8.09
CA PRO A 80 -12.26 -13.12 -8.20
C PRO A 80 -12.48 -12.07 -7.11
N PHE A 81 -11.65 -12.01 -6.07
CA PHE A 81 -11.83 -11.10 -4.94
C PHE A 81 -11.46 -9.66 -5.29
N LYS A 82 -12.48 -8.81 -5.44
CA LYS A 82 -12.35 -7.43 -5.94
C LYS A 82 -12.10 -6.38 -4.84
N ASN A 83 -12.20 -6.77 -3.58
CA ASN A 83 -12.08 -5.87 -2.44
C ASN A 83 -10.64 -5.84 -1.88
N HIS A 84 -10.45 -5.37 -0.65
CA HIS A 84 -9.13 -5.27 -0.04
C HIS A 84 -8.72 -6.61 0.59
N MET A 85 -7.64 -7.19 0.09
CA MET A 85 -7.06 -8.43 0.61
C MET A 85 -5.76 -8.12 1.34
N SER A 86 -5.61 -8.66 2.54
CA SER A 86 -4.37 -8.57 3.33
C SER A 86 -3.72 -9.94 3.42
N LEU A 87 -2.52 -10.03 2.85
CA LEU A 87 -1.64 -11.20 2.84
C LEU A 87 -0.35 -10.87 3.61
N GLY A 88 -0.47 -10.11 4.70
CA GLY A 88 0.66 -9.62 5.50
C GLY A 88 1.44 -10.72 6.23
N GLY A 89 0.98 -11.97 6.18
CA GLY A 89 1.70 -13.13 6.68
C GLY A 89 2.77 -13.65 5.71
N LEU A 90 2.65 -13.37 4.40
CA LEU A 90 3.57 -13.84 3.37
C LEU A 90 4.93 -13.17 3.52
N THR A 91 6.00 -13.97 3.48
CA THR A 91 7.39 -13.49 3.59
C THR A 91 8.18 -13.65 2.30
N SER A 92 7.67 -14.40 1.33
CA SER A 92 8.23 -14.54 -0.01
C SER A 92 7.13 -14.37 -1.06
N LEU A 93 7.54 -13.94 -2.25
CA LEU A 93 6.67 -13.76 -3.41
C LEU A 93 7.39 -14.32 -4.64
N PRO A 94 7.30 -15.63 -4.91
CA PRO A 94 7.85 -16.21 -6.13
C PRO A 94 7.12 -15.68 -7.37
N GLU A 95 7.79 -15.72 -8.52
CA GLU A 95 7.32 -15.14 -9.78
C GLU A 95 5.93 -15.66 -10.19
N GLU A 96 5.67 -16.97 -10.05
CA GLU A 96 4.39 -17.58 -10.39
C GLU A 96 3.26 -17.09 -9.49
N LEU A 97 3.55 -16.86 -8.20
CA LEU A 97 2.58 -16.31 -7.27
C LEU A 97 2.33 -14.83 -7.58
N ALA A 98 3.37 -14.07 -7.90
CA ALA A 98 3.25 -12.69 -8.35
C ALA A 98 2.40 -12.57 -9.62
N ALA A 99 2.54 -13.50 -10.57
CA ALA A 99 1.72 -13.55 -11.78
C ALA A 99 0.23 -13.77 -11.50
N VAL A 100 -0.11 -14.60 -10.51
CA VAL A 100 -1.51 -14.79 -10.11
C VAL A 100 -2.05 -13.55 -9.39
N LEU A 101 -1.29 -13.02 -8.42
CA LEU A 101 -1.70 -11.84 -7.64
C LEU A 101 -1.70 -10.53 -8.47
N GLY A 102 -0.90 -10.48 -9.54
CA GLY A 102 -0.83 -9.40 -10.51
C GLY A 102 -2.01 -9.38 -11.50
N SER A 103 -2.94 -10.33 -11.40
CA SER A 103 -4.16 -10.34 -12.19
C SER A 103 -4.95 -9.04 -12.03
N ARG A 104 -5.57 -8.62 -13.15
CA ARG A 104 -6.45 -7.43 -13.21
C ARG A 104 -7.69 -7.55 -12.35
N ALA A 105 -8.16 -8.76 -12.09
CA ALA A 105 -9.42 -9.01 -11.38
C ALA A 105 -9.31 -8.76 -9.87
N ILE A 106 -8.09 -8.85 -9.33
CA ILE A 106 -7.84 -8.68 -7.90
C ILE A 106 -7.91 -7.19 -7.55
N GLY A 107 -8.58 -6.90 -6.44
CA GLY A 107 -8.64 -5.58 -5.84
C GLY A 107 -7.33 -5.17 -5.15
N ASN A 108 -7.46 -4.41 -4.07
CA ASN A 108 -6.30 -3.88 -3.36
C ASN A 108 -5.57 -4.99 -2.58
N THR A 109 -4.27 -5.15 -2.80
CA THR A 109 -3.50 -6.26 -2.23
C THR A 109 -2.41 -5.75 -1.29
N HIS A 110 -2.46 -6.16 -0.03
CA HIS A 110 -1.44 -5.82 0.97
C HIS A 110 -0.48 -6.98 1.16
N LEU A 111 0.78 -6.76 0.78
CA LEU A 111 1.89 -7.70 0.87
C LEU A 111 2.90 -7.22 1.94
N ASN A 112 2.38 -6.63 3.02
CA ASN A 112 3.16 -5.95 4.05
C ASN A 112 4.11 -6.87 4.85
N GLY A 113 4.00 -8.19 4.69
CA GLY A 113 4.92 -9.15 5.30
C GLY A 113 6.24 -9.33 4.53
N LEU A 114 6.27 -8.94 3.24
CA LEU A 114 7.46 -9.05 2.40
C LEU A 114 8.53 -8.07 2.86
N ARG A 115 9.78 -8.54 2.89
CA ARG A 115 10.95 -7.71 3.20
C ARG A 115 11.69 -7.22 1.96
N THR A 116 11.60 -8.00 0.88
CA THR A 116 12.15 -7.71 -0.43
C THR A 116 11.14 -8.11 -1.49
N VAL A 117 11.27 -7.53 -2.68
CA VAL A 117 10.60 -7.96 -3.90
C VAL A 117 11.69 -8.01 -4.97
N ASP A 118 11.78 -9.09 -5.72
CA ASP A 118 12.73 -9.18 -6.82
C ASP A 118 12.14 -8.55 -8.11
N PRO A 119 12.98 -8.16 -9.09
CA PRO A 119 12.51 -7.54 -10.32
C PRO A 119 11.55 -8.42 -11.14
N ALA A 120 11.76 -9.75 -11.16
CA ALA A 120 10.93 -10.65 -11.95
C ALA A 120 9.50 -10.69 -11.37
N SER A 121 9.37 -10.79 -10.05
CA SER A 121 8.08 -10.73 -9.35
C SER A 121 7.41 -9.36 -9.46
N ALA A 122 8.16 -8.26 -9.31
CA ALA A 122 7.63 -6.90 -9.46
C ALA A 122 7.03 -6.67 -10.85
N SER A 123 7.66 -7.21 -11.90
CA SER A 123 7.20 -7.07 -13.29
C SER A 123 5.82 -7.69 -13.56
N LYS A 124 5.38 -8.64 -12.72
CA LYS A 124 4.10 -9.35 -12.90
C LYS A 124 2.86 -8.55 -12.51
N PHE A 125 3.03 -7.36 -11.94
CA PHE A 125 1.92 -6.49 -11.56
C PHE A 125 1.50 -5.51 -12.68
N ASP A 126 2.05 -5.60 -13.89
CA ASP A 126 1.73 -4.73 -15.03
C ASP A 126 0.20 -4.66 -15.35
N SER A 127 -0.48 -5.78 -15.16
CA SER A 127 -1.91 -5.99 -15.40
C SER A 127 -2.77 -5.73 -14.17
N HIS A 128 -2.17 -5.58 -13.00
CA HIS A 128 -2.87 -5.29 -11.76
C HIS A 128 -3.47 -3.88 -11.81
N ARG A 129 -4.69 -3.71 -11.29
CA ARG A 129 -5.40 -2.42 -11.29
C ARG A 129 -5.75 -1.91 -9.90
N GLY A 130 -5.79 -2.78 -8.89
CA GLY A 130 -5.87 -2.39 -7.50
C GLY A 130 -4.58 -1.74 -7.01
N SER A 131 -4.62 -1.24 -5.77
CA SER A 131 -3.47 -0.70 -5.05
C SER A 131 -2.60 -1.80 -4.43
N LEU A 132 -1.29 -1.61 -4.47
CA LEU A 132 -0.31 -2.50 -3.87
C LEU A 132 0.34 -1.85 -2.65
N TYR A 133 0.47 -2.63 -1.58
CA TYR A 133 1.10 -2.20 -0.33
C TYR A 133 2.24 -3.14 0.04
N PHE A 134 3.42 -2.55 0.26
CA PHE A 134 4.67 -3.24 0.58
C PHE A 134 5.31 -2.60 1.82
N ASP A 135 4.52 -2.35 2.88
CA ASP A 135 5.02 -1.65 4.07
C ASP A 135 6.13 -2.43 4.81
N GLY A 136 6.34 -3.71 4.52
CA GLY A 136 7.43 -4.50 5.08
C GLY A 136 8.79 -4.28 4.42
N VAL A 137 8.80 -3.73 3.20
CA VAL A 137 9.99 -3.50 2.36
C VAL A 137 10.68 -2.21 2.80
N LYS A 138 11.95 -2.33 3.17
CA LYS A 138 12.77 -1.21 3.67
C LYS A 138 13.84 -0.74 2.69
N SER A 139 14.28 -1.63 1.80
CA SER A 139 15.23 -1.35 0.73
C SER A 139 14.74 -1.89 -0.60
N MET A 140 15.16 -1.26 -1.69
CA MET A 140 14.77 -1.66 -3.06
C MET A 140 15.90 -1.36 -4.04
N SER A 141 16.19 -2.31 -4.93
CA SER A 141 17.16 -2.11 -6.01
C SER A 141 16.57 -1.29 -7.16
N ASP A 142 17.42 -0.68 -7.98
CA ASP A 142 17.01 0.07 -9.17
C ASP A 142 16.25 -0.80 -10.17
N GLU A 143 16.64 -2.06 -10.33
CA GLU A 143 15.99 -3.02 -11.23
C GLU A 143 14.58 -3.34 -10.76
N THR A 144 14.38 -3.47 -9.44
CA THR A 144 13.07 -3.72 -8.86
C THR A 144 12.16 -2.49 -9.01
N ALA A 145 12.70 -1.30 -8.76
CA ALA A 145 12.00 -0.05 -8.97
C ALA A 145 11.60 0.15 -10.45
N ALA A 146 12.51 -0.14 -11.38
CA ALA A 146 12.26 -0.09 -12.82
C ALA A 146 11.17 -1.07 -13.27
N ALA A 147 11.11 -2.26 -12.66
CA ALA A 147 10.05 -3.23 -12.95
C ALA A 147 8.63 -2.69 -12.61
N PHE A 148 8.51 -1.81 -11.61
CA PHE A 148 7.24 -1.15 -11.28
C PHE A 148 6.86 0.00 -12.24
N GLU A 149 7.70 0.41 -13.18
CA GLU A 149 7.31 1.40 -14.19
C GLU A 149 6.17 0.92 -15.08
N SER A 150 6.03 -0.39 -15.28
CA SER A 150 4.94 -1.01 -16.05
C SER A 150 3.64 -1.11 -15.25
N TYR A 151 3.67 -0.93 -13.93
CA TYR A 151 2.50 -0.98 -13.05
C TYR A 151 1.48 0.11 -13.44
N ARG A 152 0.20 -0.28 -13.49
CA ARG A 152 -0.93 0.58 -13.87
C ARG A 152 -2.06 0.58 -12.83
N GLY A 153 -1.80 0.11 -11.62
CA GLY A 153 -2.78 0.16 -10.54
C GLY A 153 -2.89 1.53 -9.90
N SER A 154 -3.93 1.72 -9.09
CA SER A 154 -4.28 3.03 -8.53
C SER A 154 -3.25 3.57 -7.54
N SER A 155 -2.59 2.73 -6.75
CA SER A 155 -1.60 3.22 -5.77
C SER A 155 -0.47 2.25 -5.53
N LEU A 156 0.75 2.77 -5.48
CA LEU A 156 1.93 2.04 -5.01
C LEU A 156 2.34 2.60 -3.65
N VAL A 157 2.26 1.77 -2.62
CA VAL A 157 2.47 2.16 -1.22
C VAL A 157 3.67 1.45 -0.62
N LEU A 158 4.73 2.21 -0.37
CA LEU A 158 6.04 1.78 0.14
C LEU A 158 6.41 2.64 1.35
N THR A 159 5.55 2.65 2.37
CA THR A 159 5.62 3.62 3.49
C THR A 159 6.92 3.55 4.30
N ASN A 160 7.58 2.40 4.31
CA ASN A 160 8.81 2.16 5.08
C ASN A 160 10.06 1.98 4.20
N LEU A 161 9.96 2.26 2.89
CA LEU A 161 11.10 2.21 1.97
C LEU A 161 12.01 3.42 2.20
N THR A 162 13.07 3.20 2.98
CA THR A 162 14.03 4.24 3.38
C THR A 162 15.33 4.17 2.58
N ASP A 163 15.71 2.98 2.10
CA ASP A 163 16.95 2.72 1.39
C ASP A 163 16.69 2.46 -0.10
N ILE A 164 16.82 3.51 -0.90
CA ILE A 164 16.63 3.49 -2.35
C ILE A 164 17.47 4.59 -2.99
N SER A 165 18.01 4.34 -4.17
CA SER A 165 18.77 5.34 -4.93
C SER A 165 17.84 6.38 -5.59
N ASP A 166 18.42 7.49 -6.05
CA ASP A 166 17.71 8.46 -6.88
C ASP A 166 17.14 7.83 -8.16
N LYS A 167 17.89 6.93 -8.81
CA LYS A 167 17.42 6.21 -9.99
C LYS A 167 16.20 5.35 -9.66
N GLY A 168 16.21 4.68 -8.52
CA GLY A 168 15.05 3.93 -8.03
C GLY A 168 13.84 4.82 -7.79
N VAL A 169 13.99 5.96 -7.11
CA VAL A 169 12.91 6.92 -6.88
C VAL A 169 12.35 7.44 -8.21
N ILE A 170 13.22 7.76 -9.17
CA ILE A 170 12.85 8.21 -10.52
C ILE A 170 12.02 7.15 -11.24
N SER A 171 12.42 5.87 -11.18
CA SER A 171 11.65 4.77 -11.76
C SER A 171 10.28 4.62 -11.09
N LEU A 172 10.22 4.63 -9.76
CA LEU A 172 8.94 4.56 -9.04
C LEU A 172 8.03 5.76 -9.36
N ALA A 173 8.57 6.94 -9.63
CA ALA A 173 7.79 8.13 -10.00
C ALA A 173 7.09 7.98 -11.37
N ARG A 174 7.63 7.15 -12.28
CA ARG A 174 7.12 6.96 -13.65
C ARG A 174 5.90 6.03 -13.76
N HIS A 175 5.54 5.30 -12.70
CA HIS A 175 4.33 4.46 -12.74
C HIS A 175 3.08 5.34 -12.94
N LYS A 176 2.08 4.83 -13.68
CA LYS A 176 0.92 5.62 -14.15
C LYS A 176 -0.27 5.67 -13.18
N GLY A 177 -0.07 5.23 -11.95
CA GLY A 177 -1.10 5.18 -10.91
C GLY A 177 -1.40 6.55 -10.31
N ASP A 178 -2.49 6.65 -9.56
CA ASP A 178 -2.99 7.91 -9.00
C ASP A 178 -2.23 8.35 -7.74
N VAL A 179 -1.63 7.43 -6.99
CA VAL A 179 -0.96 7.74 -5.72
C VAL A 179 0.37 6.99 -5.60
N LEU A 180 1.42 7.75 -5.27
CA LEU A 180 2.72 7.22 -4.86
C LEU A 180 2.96 7.56 -3.39
N VAL A 181 3.26 6.56 -2.56
CA VAL A 181 3.65 6.76 -1.17
C VAL A 181 5.03 6.16 -0.96
N LEU A 182 6.00 6.97 -0.53
CA LEU A 182 7.36 6.55 -0.26
C LEU A 182 7.76 6.90 1.18
N GLY A 183 8.55 6.01 1.78
CA GLY A 183 9.13 6.16 3.12
C GLY A 183 10.48 6.88 3.16
N ILE A 184 10.92 7.48 2.05
CA ILE A 184 12.24 8.11 1.95
C ILE A 184 12.38 9.26 2.94
N THR A 185 13.57 9.40 3.52
CA THR A 185 13.91 10.44 4.50
C THR A 185 14.69 11.59 3.89
N THR A 186 15.28 11.39 2.72
CA THR A 186 15.98 12.38 1.90
C THR A 186 15.45 12.36 0.47
N LEU A 187 15.64 13.45 -0.27
CA LEU A 187 15.26 13.55 -1.68
C LEU A 187 16.23 14.50 -2.40
N SER A 188 16.86 14.02 -3.48
CA SER A 188 17.75 14.85 -4.28
C SER A 188 16.97 15.79 -5.20
N PRO A 189 17.59 16.89 -5.69
CA PRO A 189 16.99 17.75 -6.70
C PRO A 189 16.59 17.01 -7.99
N GLU A 190 17.37 16.02 -8.42
CA GLU A 190 17.11 15.25 -9.65
C GLU A 190 15.84 14.39 -9.50
N ALA A 191 15.74 13.63 -8.41
CA ALA A 191 14.57 12.83 -8.12
C ALA A 191 13.32 13.71 -7.89
N ALA A 192 13.50 14.87 -7.23
CA ALA A 192 12.44 15.86 -7.04
C ALA A 192 11.92 16.43 -8.37
N ALA A 193 12.78 16.63 -9.38
CA ALA A 193 12.38 17.13 -10.70
C ALA A 193 11.42 16.15 -11.40
N VAL A 194 11.70 14.85 -11.32
CA VAL A 194 10.82 13.82 -11.91
C VAL A 194 9.53 13.67 -11.12
N LEU A 195 9.59 13.67 -9.79
CA LEU A 195 8.39 13.67 -8.94
C LEU A 195 7.51 14.89 -9.20
N GLY A 196 8.10 16.07 -9.38
CA GLY A 196 7.39 17.31 -9.71
C GLY A 196 6.56 17.22 -11.01
N GLN A 197 6.99 16.41 -11.98
CA GLN A 197 6.28 16.24 -13.26
C GLN A 197 5.18 15.16 -13.23
N ARG A 198 5.12 14.37 -12.15
CA ARG A 198 4.11 13.31 -12.02
C ARG A 198 2.71 13.91 -11.90
N LYS A 199 1.71 13.26 -12.50
CA LYS A 199 0.30 13.72 -12.47
C LYS A 199 -0.49 13.28 -11.23
N GLY A 200 -0.14 12.12 -10.66
CA GLY A 200 -0.82 11.55 -9.49
C GLY A 200 -0.22 12.05 -8.18
N LYS A 201 -1.01 11.97 -7.10
CA LYS A 201 -0.66 12.42 -5.75
C LYS A 201 0.64 11.77 -5.25
N ILE A 202 1.38 12.51 -4.43
CA ILE A 202 2.64 12.08 -3.83
C ILE A 202 2.56 12.26 -2.31
N LYS A 203 2.95 11.23 -1.56
CA LYS A 203 3.05 11.29 -0.10
C LYS A 203 4.45 10.90 0.35
N LEU A 204 5.20 11.87 0.86
CA LEU A 204 6.55 11.71 1.42
C LEU A 204 6.50 12.06 2.92
N ARG A 205 5.76 11.26 3.69
CA ARG A 205 5.47 11.55 5.11
C ARG A 205 6.68 11.36 6.02
N SER A 206 7.72 10.69 5.53
CA SER A 206 8.96 10.41 6.28
C SER A 206 10.11 11.33 5.88
N LEU A 207 9.92 12.19 4.88
CA LEU A 207 10.93 13.15 4.43
C LEU A 207 11.12 14.22 5.51
N THR A 208 12.33 14.30 6.08
CA THR A 208 12.61 15.18 7.23
C THR A 208 13.22 16.52 6.83
N SER A 209 13.92 16.57 5.70
CA SER A 209 14.50 17.80 5.16
C SER A 209 14.45 17.82 3.62
N LEU A 210 14.65 19.01 3.06
CA LEU A 210 14.64 19.26 1.61
C LEU A 210 15.50 20.49 1.29
N SER A 211 16.25 20.43 0.18
CA SER A 211 16.98 21.61 -0.32
C SER A 211 16.06 22.58 -1.08
N ASP A 212 16.50 23.81 -1.26
CA ASP A 212 15.75 24.83 -2.00
C ASP A 212 15.47 24.41 -3.44
N GLU A 213 16.46 23.81 -4.12
CA GLU A 213 16.30 23.31 -5.49
C GLU A 213 15.30 22.16 -5.56
N ALA A 214 15.32 21.24 -4.60
CA ALA A 214 14.36 20.14 -4.56
C ALA A 214 12.93 20.65 -4.23
N ALA A 215 12.80 21.66 -3.36
CA ALA A 215 11.54 22.36 -3.11
C ALA A 215 11.00 23.03 -4.38
N LYS A 216 11.85 23.75 -5.11
CA LYS A 216 11.54 24.41 -6.40
C LYS A 216 11.07 23.42 -7.47
N ASN A 217 11.65 22.22 -7.49
CA ASN A 217 11.23 21.14 -8.37
C ASN A 217 9.88 20.53 -7.96
N LEU A 218 9.66 20.27 -6.66
CA LEU A 218 8.41 19.70 -6.18
C LEU A 218 7.20 20.63 -6.34
N VAL A 219 7.38 21.95 -6.27
CA VAL A 219 6.26 22.90 -6.48
C VAL A 219 5.74 22.93 -7.93
N GLN A 220 6.45 22.32 -8.87
CA GLN A 220 5.93 22.08 -10.23
C GLN A 220 4.81 21.02 -10.26
N HIS A 221 4.63 20.27 -9.16
CA HIS A 221 3.59 19.26 -9.04
C HIS A 221 2.18 19.88 -8.97
N ASP A 222 1.26 19.34 -9.77
CA ASP A 222 -0.10 19.86 -9.92
C ASP A 222 -1.17 19.11 -9.10
N ALA A 223 -0.81 18.00 -8.45
CA ALA A 223 -1.68 17.22 -7.58
C ALA A 223 -1.29 17.38 -6.09
N ASP A 224 -1.95 16.61 -5.21
CA ASP A 224 -1.72 16.70 -3.78
C ASP A 224 -0.32 16.17 -3.42
N LEU A 225 0.47 17.01 -2.74
CA LEU A 225 1.79 16.69 -2.23
C LEU A 225 1.76 16.72 -0.69
N THR A 226 2.01 15.59 -0.05
CA THR A 226 2.04 15.50 1.42
C THR A 226 3.48 15.41 1.93
N LEU A 227 3.92 16.40 2.71
CA LEU A 227 5.27 16.54 3.28
C LEU A 227 5.23 16.69 4.81
N THR A 228 4.31 16.00 5.48
CA THR A 228 4.04 16.15 6.92
C THR A 228 5.19 15.73 7.85
N GLY A 229 6.22 15.07 7.32
CA GLY A 229 7.41 14.65 8.07
C GLY A 229 8.49 15.70 8.19
N ILE A 230 8.39 16.81 7.44
CA ILE A 230 9.48 17.80 7.37
C ILE A 230 9.73 18.38 8.76
N THR A 231 10.97 18.30 9.21
CA THR A 231 11.42 18.90 10.47
C THR A 231 12.31 20.11 10.23
N GLU A 232 13.02 20.17 9.10
CA GLU A 232 14.02 21.21 8.84
C GLU A 232 14.09 21.54 7.34
N ILE A 233 13.82 22.80 7.01
CA ILE A 233 13.97 23.40 5.67
C ILE A 233 14.31 24.87 5.84
N SER A 234 14.90 25.48 4.80
CA SER A 234 15.17 26.92 4.78
C SER A 234 13.86 27.74 4.75
N ALA A 235 13.97 29.04 5.02
CA ALA A 235 12.85 29.97 4.84
C ALA A 235 12.38 30.03 3.37
N GLU A 236 13.31 29.99 2.42
CA GLU A 236 13.03 30.01 0.98
C GLU A 236 12.25 28.77 0.54
N ALA A 237 12.71 27.56 0.90
CA ALA A 237 12.01 26.32 0.63
C ALA A 237 10.60 26.32 1.24
N ALA A 238 10.44 26.83 2.47
CA ALA A 238 9.12 26.94 3.10
C ALA A 238 8.20 27.91 2.35
N GLU A 239 8.70 29.05 1.88
CA GLU A 239 7.95 30.00 1.06
C GLU A 239 7.51 29.40 -0.28
N LEU A 240 8.43 28.73 -0.99
CA LEU A 240 8.14 28.05 -2.24
C LEU A 240 7.02 27.02 -2.05
N LEU A 241 7.15 26.13 -1.08
CA LEU A 241 6.18 25.07 -0.84
C LEU A 241 4.80 25.61 -0.42
N ARG A 242 4.75 26.67 0.41
CA ARG A 242 3.51 27.35 0.81
C ARG A 242 2.78 28.04 -0.35
N SER A 243 3.48 28.42 -1.41
CA SER A 243 2.87 29.07 -2.57
C SER A 243 1.80 28.19 -3.25
N LYS A 244 1.84 26.87 -3.02
CA LYS A 244 0.93 25.89 -3.60
C LYS A 244 -0.08 25.38 -2.56
N LYS A 245 -1.37 25.64 -2.81
CA LYS A 245 -2.49 25.20 -1.94
C LYS A 245 -2.58 23.68 -1.73
N LYS A 246 -2.05 22.89 -2.66
CA LYS A 246 -2.11 21.42 -2.63
C LYS A 246 -0.90 20.77 -1.94
N VAL A 247 -0.07 21.56 -1.27
CA VAL A 247 1.06 21.07 -0.48
C VAL A 247 0.67 21.06 1.00
N ASP A 248 0.66 19.88 1.59
CA ASP A 248 0.44 19.69 3.03
C ASP A 248 1.78 19.70 3.76
N LEU A 249 1.96 20.72 4.61
CA LEU A 249 3.17 20.96 5.40
C LEU A 249 2.86 21.00 6.90
N PRO A 250 3.83 20.63 7.76
CA PRO A 250 3.72 20.78 9.21
C PRO A 250 3.36 22.21 9.64
N LYS A 251 2.49 22.32 10.65
CA LYS A 251 1.96 23.61 11.16
C LYS A 251 3.03 24.68 11.44
N LYS A 252 4.21 24.27 11.91
CA LYS A 252 5.33 25.18 12.23
C LYS A 252 5.88 25.95 11.03
N PHE A 253 5.65 25.45 9.81
CA PHE A 253 6.04 26.13 8.58
C PHE A 253 4.89 26.94 7.99
N HIS A 254 3.76 27.11 8.67
CA HIS A 254 2.74 28.08 8.28
C HIS A 254 2.96 29.39 9.05
N PRO A 255 2.72 30.56 8.45
CA PRO A 255 2.74 31.81 9.20
C PRO A 255 1.76 31.71 10.37
N ALA A 256 2.15 32.28 11.53
CA ALA A 256 1.23 32.38 12.66
C ALA A 256 -0.07 33.02 12.17
N ALA A 257 -1.21 32.38 12.45
CA ALA A 257 -2.50 32.95 12.10
C ALA A 257 -2.54 34.36 12.68
N ALA A 258 -2.59 35.38 11.81
CA ALA A 258 -2.68 36.76 12.25
C ALA A 258 -3.83 36.83 13.24
N SER A 259 -3.53 37.14 14.50
CA SER A 259 -4.55 37.40 15.50
C SER A 259 -5.43 38.47 14.87
N LYS A 260 -6.67 38.10 14.52
CA LYS A 260 -7.65 39.10 14.10
C LYS A 260 -7.78 40.04 15.28
N GLY A 261 -7.10 41.18 15.21
CA GLY A 261 -7.23 42.26 16.16
C GLY A 261 -8.70 42.65 16.16
N THR A 262 -9.37 42.37 17.27
CA THR A 262 -10.68 42.93 17.57
C THR A 262 -10.45 44.43 17.79
N ASN A 263 -10.77 45.23 16.77
CA ASN A 263 -11.13 46.63 16.96
C ASN A 263 -12.58 46.72 17.42
#